data_AF-A0A328BAB1-F1
#
_entry.id   AF-A0A328BAB1-F1
#
_cell.length_a   1.000
_cell.length_b   1.000
_cell.length_c   1.000
_cell.angle_alpha   90.00
_cell.angle_beta   90.00
_cell.angle_gamma   90.00
#
_symmetry.space_group_name_H-M   'P 1'
#
loop_
_entity.id
_entity.type
_entity.pdbx_description
1 polymer ?
#
loop_
_entity_poly.entity_id
_entity_poly.type
_entity_poly.pdbx_seq_one_letter_code
_entity_poly.pdbx_strand_id
1 'polypeptide(L)'
;MPDENPLAHLHQAAEAVRQQLPADDFNEAGVQRLTAFIEEQRPLLTRDNVQGVVLALGAFLGECLVRSYQGEWASGPDGTTGVGFQGTRFYNPFYRVMLQFDNGLKDSVAEFYASIPQRLAEPLPKRGWI
;
A
#
# COMPACT_ATOMS: atom_id res chain seq x y z
N MET A 1 -10.82 -22.78 -18.78
CA MET A 1 -10.80 -21.32 -18.54
C MET A 1 -9.40 -21.02 -18.04
N PRO A 2 -8.60 -20.13 -18.65
CA PRO A 2 -7.30 -19.86 -18.07
C PRO A 2 -7.54 -19.22 -16.70
N ASP A 3 -6.92 -19.79 -15.67
CA ASP A 3 -6.82 -19.22 -14.33
C ASP A 3 -6.23 -17.81 -14.46
N GLU A 4 -7.08 -16.80 -14.60
CA GLU A 4 -6.69 -15.40 -14.46
C GLU A 4 -6.12 -15.29 -13.05
N ASN A 5 -4.79 -15.13 -12.95
CA ASN A 5 -4.15 -14.88 -11.66
C ASN A 5 -4.84 -13.64 -11.06
N PRO A 6 -5.56 -13.78 -9.94
CA PRO A 6 -6.36 -12.70 -9.39
C PRO A 6 -5.50 -11.51 -8.93
N LEU A 7 -4.17 -11.66 -8.87
CA LEU A 7 -3.23 -10.59 -8.54
C LEU A 7 -2.61 -9.92 -9.79
N ALA A 8 -2.83 -10.46 -10.99
CA ALA A 8 -2.22 -9.94 -12.22
C ALA A 8 -2.55 -8.46 -12.44
N HIS A 9 -3.79 -8.05 -12.15
CA HIS A 9 -4.20 -6.66 -12.28
C HIS A 9 -3.49 -5.74 -11.27
N LEU A 10 -3.19 -6.23 -10.05
CA LEU A 10 -2.43 -5.47 -9.05
C LEU A 10 -0.98 -5.28 -9.49
N HIS A 11 -0.34 -6.34 -9.97
CA HIS A 11 1.03 -6.25 -10.49
C HIS A 11 1.13 -5.31 -11.69
N GLN A 12 0.16 -5.37 -12.61
CA GLN A 12 0.10 -4.47 -13.78
C GLN A 12 -0.12 -3.01 -13.35
N ALA A 13 -1.02 -2.75 -12.42
CA ALA A 13 -1.28 -1.41 -11.90
C ALA A 13 -0.04 -0.85 -11.18
N ALA A 14 0.62 -1.66 -10.37
CA ALA A 14 1.85 -1.29 -9.68
C ALA A 14 2.99 -0.96 -10.65
N GLU A 15 3.18 -1.76 -11.70
CA GLU A 15 4.20 -1.50 -12.72
C GLU A 15 3.89 -0.22 -13.52
N ALA A 16 2.62 0.03 -13.85
CA ALA A 16 2.22 1.27 -14.51
C ALA A 16 2.54 2.50 -13.66
N VAL A 17 2.35 2.43 -12.34
CA VAL A 17 2.74 3.50 -11.41
C VAL A 17 4.26 3.64 -11.32
N ARG A 18 5.03 2.54 -11.28
CA ARG A 18 6.51 2.57 -11.30
C ARG A 18 7.08 3.21 -12.57
N GLN A 19 6.36 3.16 -13.68
CA GLN A 19 6.77 3.83 -14.93
C GLN A 19 6.48 5.34 -14.87
N GLN A 20 5.42 5.74 -14.16
CA GLN A 20 5.00 7.14 -14.03
C GLN A 20 5.76 7.90 -12.94
N LEU A 21 5.90 7.28 -11.77
CA LEU A 21 6.83 7.71 -10.73
C LEU A 21 8.18 7.20 -11.22
N PRO A 22 9.14 8.02 -11.66
CA PRO A 22 10.44 7.55 -12.15
C PRO A 22 11.23 6.89 -11.00
N ALA A 23 10.83 5.68 -10.62
CA ALA A 23 11.24 4.92 -9.47
C ALA A 23 11.97 3.68 -9.98
N ASP A 24 13.20 3.53 -9.54
CA ASP A 24 14.09 2.50 -10.05
C ASP A 24 13.58 1.09 -9.65
N ASP A 25 12.93 0.97 -8.48
CA ASP A 25 12.40 -0.29 -7.95
C ASP A 25 11.26 -0.06 -6.92
N PHE A 26 10.64 -1.15 -6.48
CA PHE A 26 9.62 -1.22 -5.44
C PHE A 26 10.25 -1.25 -4.03
N ASN A 27 10.89 -0.15 -3.66
CA ASN A 27 11.64 0.01 -2.41
C ASN A 27 11.31 1.34 -1.71
N GLU A 28 12.05 1.66 -0.65
CA GLU A 28 11.89 2.92 0.11
C GLU A 28 11.94 4.16 -0.77
N ALA A 29 12.89 4.26 -1.71
CA ALA A 29 12.99 5.40 -2.61
C ALA A 29 11.76 5.51 -3.54
N GLY A 30 11.21 4.38 -3.98
CA GLY A 30 9.94 4.34 -4.71
C GLY A 30 8.77 4.86 -3.86
N VAL A 31 8.70 4.49 -2.58
CA VAL A 31 7.65 4.97 -1.67
C VAL A 31 7.79 6.46 -1.34
N GLN A 32 9.01 6.98 -1.22
CA GLN A 32 9.25 8.42 -1.06
C GLN A 32 8.71 9.21 -2.26
N ARG A 33 8.97 8.72 -3.49
CA ARG A 33 8.41 9.32 -4.72
C ARG A 33 6.88 9.22 -4.76
N LEU A 34 6.32 8.09 -4.33
CA LEU A 34 4.87 7.92 -4.19
C LEU A 34 4.27 8.96 -3.24
N THR A 35 4.88 9.18 -2.07
CA THR A 35 4.44 10.17 -1.09
C THR A 35 4.42 11.57 -1.68
N ALA A 36 5.48 11.98 -2.39
CA ALA A 36 5.53 13.28 -3.06
C ALA A 36 4.42 13.42 -4.12
N PHE A 37 4.25 12.39 -4.96
CA PHE A 37 3.22 12.38 -5.98
C PHE A 37 1.80 12.50 -5.42
N ILE A 38 1.50 11.81 -4.31
CA ILE A 38 0.19 11.94 -3.65
C ILE A 38 -0.06 13.41 -3.25
N GLU A 39 0.92 14.09 -2.65
CA GLU A 39 0.76 15.49 -2.26
C GLU A 39 0.59 16.43 -3.47
N GLU A 40 1.26 16.15 -4.59
CA GLU A 40 1.10 16.89 -5.85
C GLU A 40 -0.30 16.72 -6.45
N GLN A 41 -0.86 15.50 -6.38
CA GLN A 41 -2.18 15.19 -6.94
C GLN A 41 -3.34 15.60 -6.02
N ARG A 42 -3.13 15.64 -4.70
CA ARG A 42 -4.15 15.93 -3.69
C ARG A 42 -4.99 17.20 -3.96
N PRO A 43 -4.42 18.35 -4.37
CA PRO A 43 -5.22 19.53 -4.69
C PRO A 43 -5.96 19.45 -6.03
N LEU A 44 -5.62 18.48 -6.89
CA LEU A 44 -6.15 18.33 -8.25
C LEU A 44 -7.28 17.31 -8.35
N LEU A 45 -7.35 16.37 -7.41
CA LEU A 45 -8.31 15.28 -7.43
C LEU A 45 -9.60 15.61 -6.66
N THR A 46 -10.71 15.11 -7.17
CA THR A 46 -12.02 15.15 -6.56
C THR A 46 -12.39 13.76 -6.04
N ARG A 47 -13.46 13.66 -5.25
CA ARG A 47 -13.95 12.35 -4.77
C ARG A 47 -14.32 11.39 -5.90
N ASP A 48 -14.69 11.90 -7.07
CA ASP A 48 -15.12 11.08 -8.20
C ASP A 48 -13.96 10.43 -8.95
N ASN A 49 -12.76 11.04 -8.94
CA ASN A 49 -11.60 10.53 -9.66
C ASN A 49 -10.52 9.90 -8.76
N VAL A 50 -10.60 10.13 -7.43
CA VAL A 50 -9.60 9.62 -6.48
C VAL A 50 -9.59 8.08 -6.39
N GLN A 51 -10.71 7.40 -6.60
CA GLN A 51 -10.80 5.94 -6.42
C GLN A 51 -9.87 5.15 -7.36
N GLY A 52 -9.88 5.49 -8.66
CA GLY A 52 -9.01 4.83 -9.63
C GLY A 52 -7.52 5.10 -9.35
N VAL A 53 -7.20 6.31 -8.90
CA VAL A 53 -5.84 6.69 -8.50
C VAL A 53 -5.41 5.91 -7.25
N VAL A 54 -6.26 5.84 -6.23
CA VAL A 54 -6.00 5.08 -4.99
C VAL A 54 -5.75 3.61 -5.29
N LEU A 55 -6.51 3.00 -6.21
CA LEU A 55 -6.29 1.61 -6.61
C LEU A 55 -4.88 1.40 -7.19
N ALA A 56 -4.48 2.23 -8.15
CA ALA A 56 -3.18 2.11 -8.79
C ALA A 56 -2.02 2.37 -7.80
N LEU A 57 -2.10 3.47 -7.05
CA LEU A 57 -1.09 3.87 -6.08
C LEU A 57 -0.99 2.88 -4.90
N GLY A 58 -2.13 2.35 -4.44
CA GLY A 58 -2.18 1.32 -3.41
C GLY A 58 -1.59 -0.01 -3.88
N ALA A 59 -1.78 -0.38 -5.15
CA ALA A 59 -1.13 -1.56 -5.72
C ALA A 59 0.40 -1.41 -5.71
N PHE A 60 0.92 -0.24 -6.11
CA PHE A 60 2.36 0.06 -6.03
C PHE A 60 2.89 -0.03 -4.59
N LEU A 61 2.22 0.60 -3.62
CA LEU A 61 2.62 0.52 -2.22
C LEU A 61 2.60 -0.93 -1.70
N GLY A 62 1.58 -1.71 -2.09
CA GLY A 62 1.50 -3.13 -1.74
C GLY A 62 2.63 -3.95 -2.33
N GLU A 63 3.03 -3.71 -3.58
CA GLU A 63 4.21 -4.35 -4.16
C GLU A 63 5.50 -3.99 -3.40
N CYS A 64 5.67 -2.72 -3.00
CA CYS A 64 6.80 -2.33 -2.16
C CYS A 64 6.84 -3.12 -0.83
N LEU A 65 5.68 -3.32 -0.21
CA LEU A 65 5.53 -4.08 1.03
C LEU A 65 5.87 -5.57 0.82
N VAL A 66 5.35 -6.18 -0.25
CA VAL A 66 5.60 -7.58 -0.62
C VAL A 66 7.10 -7.79 -0.85
N ARG A 67 7.72 -6.97 -1.71
CA ARG A 67 9.11 -7.19 -2.14
C ARG A 67 10.14 -6.84 -1.07
N SER A 68 9.91 -5.79 -0.30
CA SER A 68 10.93 -5.30 0.65
C SER A 68 10.80 -5.93 2.04
N TYR A 69 9.61 -6.38 2.41
CA TYR A 69 9.34 -6.90 3.75
C TYR A 69 8.78 -8.33 3.75
N GLN A 70 8.83 -9.04 2.61
CA GLN A 70 8.34 -10.42 2.47
C GLN A 70 6.86 -10.54 2.86
N GLY A 71 6.08 -9.52 2.54
CA GLY A 71 4.63 -9.57 2.67
C GLY A 71 4.01 -10.43 1.58
N GLU A 72 2.76 -10.84 1.77
CA GLU A 72 1.98 -11.58 0.77
C GLU A 72 0.65 -10.90 0.54
N TRP A 73 0.22 -10.78 -0.72
CA TRP A 73 -1.13 -10.33 -1.03
C TRP A 73 -2.15 -11.29 -0.40
N ALA A 74 -3.08 -10.73 0.37
CA ALA A 74 -4.07 -11.49 1.11
C ALA A 74 -5.40 -10.73 1.19
N SER A 75 -6.45 -11.45 1.54
CA SER A 75 -7.73 -10.84 1.93
C SER A 75 -7.78 -10.66 3.45
N GLY A 76 -8.16 -9.47 3.88
CA GLY A 76 -8.44 -9.16 5.28
C GLY A 76 -9.71 -9.85 5.78
N PRO A 77 -9.95 -9.85 7.11
CA PRO A 77 -11.14 -10.47 7.70
C PRO A 77 -12.47 -9.86 7.23
N ASP A 78 -12.44 -8.62 6.76
CA ASP A 78 -13.56 -7.86 6.19
C ASP A 78 -13.69 -8.02 4.67
N GLY A 79 -12.87 -8.87 4.05
CA GLY A 79 -12.83 -9.08 2.60
C GLY A 79 -12.02 -8.03 1.83
N THR A 80 -11.38 -7.08 2.49
CA THR A 80 -10.54 -6.09 1.81
C THR A 80 -9.24 -6.70 1.29
N THR A 81 -8.72 -6.21 0.17
CA THR A 81 -7.41 -6.64 -0.34
C THR A 81 -6.29 -5.87 0.36
N GLY A 82 -5.22 -6.56 0.74
CA GLY A 82 -4.05 -5.95 1.35
C GLY A 82 -2.87 -6.89 1.45
N VAL A 83 -1.90 -6.56 2.29
CA VAL A 83 -0.65 -7.32 2.45
C VAL A 83 -0.61 -7.91 3.86
N GLY A 84 -0.57 -9.24 3.92
CA GLY A 84 -0.39 -10.03 5.12
C GLY A 84 1.09 -10.24 5.44
N PHE A 85 1.42 -10.32 6.72
CA PHE A 85 2.76 -10.62 7.22
C PHE A 85 2.70 -11.71 8.27
N GLN A 86 3.45 -12.80 8.05
CA GLN A 86 3.65 -13.89 9.01
C GLN A 86 2.32 -14.46 9.58
N GLY A 87 1.24 -14.42 8.81
CA GLY A 87 -0.10 -14.87 9.24
C GLY A 87 -0.70 -14.10 10.44
N THR A 88 -0.09 -13.00 10.88
CA THR A 88 -0.44 -12.34 12.15
C THR A 88 -0.80 -10.87 11.99
N ARG A 89 -0.29 -10.23 10.95
CA ARG A 89 -0.54 -8.82 10.65
C ARG A 89 -1.06 -8.66 9.25
N PHE A 90 -1.84 -7.61 9.07
CA PHE A 90 -2.43 -7.25 7.80
C PHE A 90 -2.42 -5.73 7.67
N TYR A 91 -1.96 -5.23 6.53
CA TYR A 91 -1.98 -3.82 6.20
C TYR A 91 -2.65 -3.62 4.85
N ASN A 92 -3.60 -2.69 4.80
CA ASN A 92 -4.31 -2.34 3.58
C ASN A 92 -3.61 -1.12 2.92
N PRO A 93 -2.83 -1.31 1.84
CA PRO A 93 -2.08 -0.22 1.23
C PRO A 93 -3.00 0.82 0.55
N PHE A 94 -4.14 0.40 0.01
CA PHE A 94 -5.13 1.30 -0.60
C PHE A 94 -5.71 2.27 0.43
N TYR A 95 -6.04 1.75 1.61
CA TYR A 95 -6.50 2.56 2.72
C TYR A 95 -5.44 3.57 3.19
N ARG A 96 -4.16 3.17 3.25
CA ARG A 96 -3.06 4.09 3.62
C ARG A 96 -2.90 5.23 2.61
N VAL A 97 -2.98 4.93 1.31
CA VAL A 97 -2.94 5.95 0.25
C VAL A 97 -4.14 6.91 0.37
N MET A 98 -5.35 6.38 0.60
CA MET A 98 -6.54 7.19 0.80
C MET A 98 -6.41 8.11 2.03
N LEU A 99 -5.87 7.60 3.15
CA LEU A 99 -5.61 8.42 4.33
C LEU A 99 -4.65 9.57 4.04
N GLN A 100 -3.59 9.35 3.26
CA GLN A 100 -2.71 10.45 2.87
C GLN A 100 -3.41 11.47 1.95
N PHE A 101 -4.27 11.02 1.01
CA PHE A 101 -5.09 11.96 0.25
C PHE A 101 -6.01 12.80 1.13
N ASP A 102 -6.59 12.22 2.17
CA ASP A 102 -7.49 12.95 3.06
C ASP A 102 -6.71 13.89 4.00
N ASN A 103 -5.65 13.39 4.63
CA ASN A 103 -4.99 14.04 5.77
C ASN A 103 -3.61 14.65 5.45
N GLY A 104 -3.10 14.42 4.24
CA GLY A 104 -1.74 14.79 3.83
C GLY A 104 -0.67 14.01 4.57
N LEU A 105 0.51 14.61 4.73
CA LEU A 105 1.68 14.00 5.36
C LEU A 105 1.48 13.51 6.80
N LYS A 106 0.38 13.88 7.49
CA LYS A 106 0.03 13.28 8.80
C LYS A 106 -0.19 11.77 8.72
N ASP A 107 -0.60 11.28 7.55
CA ASP A 107 -0.78 9.86 7.24
C ASP A 107 0.17 9.43 6.11
N SER A 108 1.40 9.96 6.12
CA SER A 108 2.41 9.69 5.09
C SER A 108 2.62 8.19 4.86
N VAL A 109 2.50 7.75 3.61
CA VAL A 109 2.81 6.35 3.25
C VAL A 109 4.30 6.03 3.40
N ALA A 110 5.21 7.00 3.20
CA ALA A 110 6.63 6.84 3.46
C ALA A 110 6.94 6.58 4.95
N GLU A 111 6.44 7.41 5.87
CA GLU A 111 6.60 7.17 7.32
C GLU A 111 6.00 5.83 7.74
N PHE A 112 4.82 5.48 7.21
CA PHE A 112 4.22 4.16 7.45
C PHE A 112 5.14 3.04 6.99
N TYR A 113 5.63 3.10 5.76
CA TYR A 113 6.50 2.08 5.17
C TYR A 113 7.82 1.93 5.94
N ALA A 114 8.44 3.03 6.35
CA ALA A 114 9.66 3.02 7.16
C ALA A 114 9.43 2.42 8.57
N SER A 115 8.20 2.51 9.09
CA SER A 115 7.85 1.93 10.39
C SER A 115 7.60 0.42 10.37
N ILE A 116 7.53 -0.22 9.19
CA ILE A 116 7.17 -1.65 9.07
C ILE A 116 8.12 -2.56 9.88
N PRO A 117 9.46 -2.44 9.80
CA PRO A 117 10.36 -3.31 10.58
C PRO A 117 10.07 -3.28 12.09
N GLN A 118 9.84 -2.09 12.65
CA GLN A 118 9.48 -1.94 14.06
C GLN A 118 8.13 -2.59 14.36
N ARG A 119 7.11 -2.31 13.53
CA ARG A 119 5.76 -2.88 13.71
C ARG A 119 5.76 -4.40 13.65
N LEU A 120 6.60 -4.99 12.80
CA LEU A 120 6.74 -6.45 12.69
C LEU A 120 7.48 -7.06 13.89
N ALA A 121 8.40 -6.33 14.51
CA ALA A 121 9.14 -6.76 15.70
C ALA A 121 8.32 -6.67 17.01
N GLU A 122 7.32 -5.78 17.07
CA GLU A 122 6.49 -5.62 18.27
C GLU A 122 5.72 -6.93 18.62
N PRO A 123 5.48 -7.24 19.89
CA PRO A 123 4.59 -8.34 20.24
C PRO A 123 3.15 -8.00 19.81
N LEU A 124 2.41 -8.97 19.26
CA LEU A 124 0.99 -8.78 19.06
C LEU A 124 0.32 -8.49 20.42
N PRO A 125 -0.60 -7.52 20.50
CA PRO A 125 -1.33 -7.27 21.73
C PRO A 125 -2.01 -8.56 22.17
N LYS A 126 -1.70 -9.02 23.37
CA LYS A 126 -2.39 -10.16 23.97
C LYS A 126 -3.87 -9.78 24.04
N ARG A 127 -4.73 -10.50 23.33
CA ARG A 127 -6.18 -10.40 23.52
C ARG A 127 -6.47 -10.81 24.97
N GLY A 128 -6.54 -9.83 25.87
CA GLY A 128 -7.05 -10.01 27.22
C GLY A 128 -8.56 -10.12 27.12
N TRP A 129 -9.08 -11.33 27.19
CA TRP A 129 -10.49 -11.55 27.42
C TRP A 129 -10.69 -11.48 28.95
N ILE A 130 -11.51 -10.53 29.40
CA ILE A 130 -12.17 -10.55 30.71
C ILE A 130 -13.65 -10.77 30.42
#